data_AF-A0A7K8HW34-F1
#
_entry.id   AF-A0A7K8HW34-F1
#
_cell.length_a   1.000
_cell.length_b   1.000
_cell.length_c   1.000
_cell.angle_alpha   90.00
_cell.angle_beta   90.00
_cell.angle_gamma   90.00
#
_symmetry.space_group_name_H-M   'P 1'
#
loop_
_entity.id
_entity.type
_entity.pdbx_description
1 polymer ?
#
loop_
_entity_poly.entity_id
_entity_poly.type
_entity_poly.pdbx_seq_one_letter_code
_entity_poly.pdbx_strand_id
1 'polypeptide(L)'
;AAGTGARSIRPYRSSEQYLYAMKEDLAEWLKELYDLDIEVGTFVEVLETGAVLCCHANHVTQVAGEFARACPDVARHLHLPRSGVSCNLTAQPGTFQARDNVSNFIQWCRKEMDIKDVLMFETEDLVLRKNEKNFVLCLLELARHASRFGMRAPTLVQMEEEIEEELRQELDLSPTDTALPRAPRKPRDLNNLDQMVQ
;
A
#
# COMPACT_ATOMS: atom_id res chain seq x y z
N ALA A 1 38.49 8.99 -16.63
CA ALA A 1 37.49 7.97 -16.96
C ALA A 1 36.15 8.46 -16.41
N ALA A 2 35.09 8.34 -17.21
CA ALA A 2 33.84 9.06 -17.08
C ALA A 2 33.13 8.81 -15.73
N GLY A 3 32.68 9.89 -15.09
CA GLY A 3 31.74 9.81 -13.98
C GLY A 3 30.41 9.27 -14.49
N THR A 4 29.96 8.17 -13.90
CA THR A 4 28.60 7.67 -14.04
C THR A 4 27.65 8.70 -13.47
N GLY A 5 27.07 9.51 -14.36
CA GLY A 5 26.05 10.49 -14.01
C GLY A 5 24.89 9.77 -13.34
N ALA A 6 24.72 10.00 -12.04
CA ALA A 6 23.46 9.75 -11.37
C ALA A 6 22.38 10.44 -12.20
N ARG A 7 21.51 9.66 -12.86
CA ARG A 7 20.34 10.17 -13.57
C ARG A 7 19.54 10.95 -12.54
N SER A 8 19.58 12.28 -12.68
CA SER A 8 18.88 13.22 -11.79
C SER A 8 17.38 12.93 -11.89
N ILE A 9 16.85 12.26 -10.87
CA ILE A 9 15.41 12.16 -10.67
C ILE A 9 14.93 13.60 -10.55
N ARG A 10 14.13 14.08 -11.50
CA ARG A 10 13.57 15.43 -11.41
C ARG A 10 12.73 15.48 -10.14
N PRO A 11 13.11 16.31 -9.14
CA PRO A 11 12.31 16.42 -7.93
C PRO A 11 10.94 16.98 -8.32
N TYR A 12 9.88 16.39 -7.78
CA TYR A 12 8.54 16.91 -8.03
C TYR A 12 8.45 18.35 -7.50
N ARG A 13 7.69 19.17 -8.21
CA ARG A 13 7.66 20.62 -8.00
C ARG A 13 6.68 21.03 -6.91
N SER A 14 5.77 20.15 -6.49
CA SER A 14 4.80 20.41 -5.41
C SER A 14 4.36 19.13 -4.70
N SER A 15 3.86 19.28 -3.47
CA SER A 15 3.24 18.21 -2.68
C SER A 15 2.05 17.55 -3.37
N GLU A 16 1.34 18.28 -4.22
CA GLU A 16 0.20 17.77 -4.99
C GLU A 16 0.64 16.78 -6.08
N GLN A 17 1.78 17.03 -6.73
CA GLN A 17 2.32 16.10 -7.74
C GLN A 17 2.76 14.78 -7.10
N TYR A 18 3.36 14.83 -5.90
CA TYR A 18 3.68 13.62 -5.12
C TYR A 18 2.40 12.85 -4.79
N LEU A 19 1.38 13.53 -4.26
CA LEU A 19 0.12 12.89 -3.91
C LEU A 19 -0.56 12.25 -5.13
N TYR A 20 -0.51 12.91 -6.28
CA TYR A 20 -1.03 12.36 -7.53
C TYR A 20 -0.31 11.06 -7.94
N ALA A 21 1.03 11.05 -7.92
CA ALA A 21 1.80 9.85 -8.24
C ALA A 21 1.52 8.69 -7.26
N MET A 22 1.36 9.00 -5.97
CA MET A 22 1.00 8.00 -4.95
C MET A 22 -0.40 7.44 -5.18
N LYS A 23 -1.36 8.28 -5.58
CA LYS A 23 -2.72 7.83 -5.95
C LYS A 23 -2.71 6.97 -7.20
N GLU A 24 -1.93 7.34 -8.21
CA GLU A 24 -1.81 6.59 -9.46
C GLU A 24 -1.28 5.16 -9.19
N ASP A 25 -0.20 5.04 -8.40
CA ASP A 25 0.37 3.74 -8.01
C ASP A 25 -0.62 2.90 -7.19
N LEU A 26 -1.34 3.50 -6.24
CA LEU A 26 -2.38 2.80 -5.47
C LEU A 26 -3.57 2.39 -6.35
N ALA A 27 -3.96 3.21 -7.33
CA ALA A 27 -5.04 2.88 -8.25
C ALA A 27 -4.65 1.68 -9.12
N GLU A 28 -3.45 1.68 -9.71
CA GLU A 28 -2.94 0.55 -10.49
C GLU A 28 -2.84 -0.72 -9.64
N TRP A 29 -2.34 -0.61 -8.41
CA TRP A 29 -2.25 -1.72 -7.48
C TRP A 29 -3.62 -2.33 -7.14
N LEU A 30 -4.62 -1.50 -6.82
CA LEU A 30 -5.98 -1.99 -6.51
C LEU A 30 -6.69 -2.54 -7.75
N LYS A 31 -6.44 -1.96 -8.93
CA LYS A 31 -6.89 -2.47 -10.22
C LYS A 31 -6.37 -3.88 -10.47
N GLU A 32 -5.07 -4.11 -10.31
CA GLU A 32 -4.47 -5.44 -10.49
C GLU A 32 -4.98 -6.48 -9.49
N LEU A 33 -5.21 -6.09 -8.22
CA LEU A 33 -5.64 -7.01 -7.17
C LEU A 33 -7.10 -7.43 -7.30
N TYR A 34 -7.98 -6.53 -7.75
CA TYR A 34 -9.43 -6.68 -7.63
C TYR A 34 -10.19 -6.50 -8.94
N ASP A 35 -9.49 -6.35 -10.07
CA ASP A 35 -10.07 -6.12 -11.39
C ASP A 35 -11.02 -4.90 -11.41
N LEU A 36 -10.59 -3.83 -10.73
CA LEU A 36 -11.39 -2.60 -10.58
C LEU A 36 -11.14 -1.64 -11.73
N ASP A 37 -12.21 -1.01 -12.21
CA ASP A 37 -12.11 0.16 -13.08
C ASP A 37 -11.82 1.42 -12.26
N ILE A 38 -10.58 1.53 -11.78
CA ILE A 38 -10.09 2.63 -10.97
C ILE A 38 -8.96 3.36 -11.69
N GLU A 39 -9.01 4.69 -11.66
CA GLU A 39 -7.99 5.58 -12.19
C GLU A 39 -7.67 6.65 -11.15
N VAL A 40 -6.57 7.37 -11.31
CA VAL A 40 -6.18 8.45 -10.38
C VAL A 40 -7.28 9.52 -10.20
N GLY A 41 -8.05 9.80 -11.26
CA GLY A 41 -9.19 10.74 -11.24
C GLY A 41 -10.44 10.18 -10.53
N THR A 42 -10.67 8.88 -10.60
CA THR A 42 -11.82 8.19 -9.97
C THR A 42 -11.46 7.52 -8.64
N PHE A 43 -10.20 7.65 -8.19
CA PHE A 43 -9.66 6.93 -7.04
C PHE A 43 -10.53 7.03 -5.78
N VAL A 44 -10.95 8.25 -5.44
CA VAL A 44 -11.80 8.49 -4.27
C VAL A 44 -13.22 7.98 -4.51
N GLU A 45 -13.77 8.21 -5.70
CA GLU A 45 -15.13 7.80 -6.10
C GLU A 45 -15.34 6.29 -6.00
N VAL A 46 -14.36 5.51 -6.46
CA VAL A 46 -14.43 4.05 -6.39
C VAL A 46 -14.37 3.54 -4.94
N LEU A 47 -13.69 4.28 -4.05
CA LEU A 47 -13.41 3.85 -2.68
C LEU A 47 -14.35 4.45 -1.62
N GLU A 48 -15.15 5.47 -1.95
CA GLU A 48 -15.91 6.29 -0.98
C GLU A 48 -17.06 5.54 -0.28
N THR A 49 -17.46 4.36 -0.78
CA THR A 49 -18.40 3.47 -0.09
C THR A 49 -17.75 2.66 1.04
N GLY A 50 -16.41 2.62 1.08
CA GLY A 50 -15.63 1.79 2.00
C GLY A 50 -15.69 0.29 1.72
N ALA A 51 -16.52 -0.17 0.77
CA ALA A 51 -16.72 -1.60 0.52
C ALA A 51 -15.43 -2.27 0.01
N VAL A 52 -14.74 -1.65 -0.95
CA VAL A 52 -13.44 -2.14 -1.45
C VAL A 52 -12.40 -2.18 -0.34
N LEU A 53 -12.38 -1.20 0.55
CA LEU A 53 -11.44 -1.16 1.68
C LEU A 53 -11.67 -2.31 2.65
N CYS A 54 -12.94 -2.57 3.00
CA CYS A 54 -13.28 -3.72 3.83
C CYS A 54 -12.96 -5.06 3.16
N CYS A 55 -13.24 -5.19 1.86
CA CYS A 55 -12.83 -6.36 1.08
C CYS A 55 -11.30 -6.55 1.12
N HIS A 56 -10.55 -5.46 0.95
CA HIS A 56 -9.10 -5.48 1.02
C HIS A 56 -8.60 -5.93 2.40
N ALA A 57 -9.11 -5.36 3.50
CA ALA A 57 -8.75 -5.80 4.86
C ALA A 57 -9.02 -7.30 5.11
N ASN A 58 -10.15 -7.80 4.61
CA ASN A 58 -10.50 -9.22 4.71
C ASN A 58 -9.54 -10.10 3.89
N HIS A 59 -9.17 -9.67 2.68
CA HIS A 59 -8.20 -10.37 1.85
C HIS A 59 -6.80 -10.38 2.51
N VAL A 60 -6.33 -9.25 3.05
CA VAL A 60 -5.08 -9.19 3.81
C VAL A 60 -5.09 -10.18 4.98
N THR A 61 -6.20 -10.24 5.72
CA THR A 61 -6.36 -11.18 6.84
C THR A 61 -6.31 -12.64 6.38
N GLN A 62 -6.92 -12.95 5.24
CA GLN A 62 -6.84 -14.28 4.66
C GLN A 62 -5.40 -14.65 4.29
N VAL A 63 -4.69 -13.77 3.56
CA VAL A 63 -3.30 -13.99 3.14
C VAL A 63 -2.39 -14.16 4.37
N ALA A 64 -2.58 -13.36 5.41
CA ALA A 64 -1.84 -13.51 6.67
C ALA A 64 -2.07 -14.88 7.32
N GLY A 65 -3.32 -15.38 7.30
CA GLY A 65 -3.66 -16.70 7.82
C GLY A 65 -3.09 -17.85 6.97
N GLU A 66 -2.99 -17.68 5.65
CA GLU A 66 -2.30 -18.62 4.75
C GLU A 66 -0.80 -18.63 5.02
N PHE A 67 -0.19 -17.45 5.13
CA PHE A 67 1.22 -17.28 5.46
C PHE A 67 1.56 -17.92 6.81
N ALA A 68 0.74 -17.70 7.85
CA ALA A 68 0.96 -18.27 9.18
C ALA A 68 0.93 -19.81 9.18
N ARG A 69 0.14 -20.42 8.29
CA ARG A 69 0.09 -21.88 8.11
C ARG A 69 1.29 -22.40 7.34
N ALA A 70 1.74 -21.67 6.31
CA ALA A 70 2.87 -22.07 5.48
C ALA A 70 4.23 -21.91 6.19
N CYS A 71 4.38 -20.82 6.96
CA CYS A 71 5.64 -20.41 7.58
C CYS A 71 5.45 -20.07 9.08
N PRO A 72 5.08 -21.04 9.93
CA PRO A 72 4.70 -20.77 11.32
C PRO A 72 5.82 -20.15 12.15
N ASP A 73 7.07 -20.58 11.95
CA ASP A 73 8.21 -20.05 12.73
C ASP A 73 8.47 -18.57 12.42
N VAL A 74 8.34 -18.16 11.16
CA VAL A 74 8.49 -16.74 10.79
C VAL A 74 7.28 -15.94 11.26
N ALA A 75 6.07 -16.48 11.08
CA ALA A 75 4.83 -15.82 11.45
C ALA A 75 4.76 -15.45 12.94
N ARG A 76 5.40 -16.23 13.83
CA ARG A 76 5.48 -15.93 15.27
C ARG A 76 6.24 -14.64 15.60
N HIS A 77 7.07 -14.16 14.69
CA HIS A 77 7.85 -12.93 14.83
C HIS A 77 7.22 -11.73 14.10
N LEU A 78 6.08 -11.92 13.42
CA LEU A 78 5.39 -10.87 12.68
C LEU A 78 4.07 -10.49 13.37
N HIS A 79 3.68 -9.22 13.25
CA HIS A 79 2.33 -8.79 13.57
C HIS A 79 1.42 -9.16 12.40
N LEU A 80 0.55 -10.14 12.60
CA LEU A 80 -0.37 -10.62 11.59
C LEU A 80 -1.82 -10.34 12.02
N PRO A 81 -2.66 -9.82 11.11
CA PRO A 81 -4.08 -9.65 11.37
C PRO A 81 -4.73 -11.01 11.59
N ARG A 82 -5.61 -11.10 12.59
CA ARG A 82 -6.28 -12.36 12.99
C ARG A 82 -7.76 -12.34 12.68
N SER A 83 -8.36 -11.16 12.65
CA SER A 83 -9.80 -10.98 12.42
C SER A 83 -10.02 -10.00 11.28
N GLY A 84 -10.97 -10.32 10.40
CA GLY A 84 -11.43 -9.41 9.35
C GLY A 84 -12.42 -8.36 9.88
N VAL A 85 -13.07 -7.68 8.94
CA VAL A 85 -14.08 -6.64 9.17
C VAL A 85 -15.43 -7.00 8.58
N SER A 86 -16.49 -6.51 9.21
CA SER A 86 -17.82 -6.48 8.61
C SER A 86 -17.88 -5.49 7.45
N CYS A 87 -18.49 -5.92 6.35
CA CYS A 87 -18.64 -5.11 5.14
C CYS A 87 -20.09 -5.10 4.68
N ASN A 88 -20.67 -3.92 4.51
CA ASN A 88 -21.93 -3.74 3.82
C ASN A 88 -21.69 -3.41 2.34
N LEU A 89 -21.82 -4.43 1.48
CA LEU A 89 -21.63 -4.29 0.02
C LEU A 89 -22.73 -3.48 -0.67
N THR A 90 -23.84 -3.19 0.01
CA THR A 90 -24.97 -2.42 -0.54
C THR A 90 -24.89 -0.92 -0.21
N ALA A 91 -23.86 -0.51 0.54
CA ALA A 91 -23.63 0.88 0.90
C ALA A 91 -23.54 1.78 -0.33
N GLN A 92 -24.23 2.92 -0.29
CA GLN A 92 -24.19 3.93 -1.34
C GLN A 92 -23.28 5.09 -0.93
N PRO A 93 -22.66 5.79 -1.88
CA PRO A 93 -21.84 6.97 -1.59
C PRO A 93 -22.55 8.00 -0.70
N GLY A 94 -21.80 8.60 0.23
CA GLY A 94 -22.32 9.65 1.12
C GLY A 94 -23.27 9.20 2.24
N THR A 95 -23.61 7.90 2.32
CA THR A 95 -24.54 7.37 3.34
C THR A 95 -23.86 7.04 4.68
N PHE A 96 -24.66 6.84 5.73
CA PHE A 96 -24.16 6.34 7.01
C PHE A 96 -23.55 4.94 6.88
N GLN A 97 -24.09 4.09 6.01
CA GLN A 97 -23.54 2.75 5.75
C GLN A 97 -22.13 2.82 5.12
N ALA A 98 -21.89 3.80 4.24
CA ALA A 98 -20.55 4.04 3.71
C ALA A 98 -19.57 4.46 4.81
N ARG A 99 -19.99 5.38 5.69
CA ARG A 99 -19.19 5.80 6.85
C ARG A 99 -18.89 4.64 7.80
N ASP A 100 -19.86 3.75 8.03
CA ASP A 100 -19.68 2.56 8.87
C ASP A 100 -18.66 1.59 8.27
N ASN A 101 -18.69 1.34 6.95
CA ASN A 101 -17.67 0.55 6.27
C ASN A 101 -16.27 1.16 6.47
N VAL A 102 -16.13 2.46 6.21
CA VAL A 102 -14.84 3.16 6.36
C VAL A 102 -14.36 3.13 7.82
N SER A 103 -15.26 3.29 8.78
CA SER A 103 -14.97 3.18 10.21
C SER A 103 -14.46 1.78 10.59
N ASN A 104 -15.11 0.73 10.09
CA ASN A 104 -14.68 -0.65 10.32
C ASN A 104 -13.26 -0.90 9.79
N PHE A 105 -12.97 -0.41 8.58
CA PHE A 105 -11.63 -0.48 7.99
C PHE A 105 -10.58 0.26 8.83
N ILE A 106 -10.86 1.51 9.22
CA ILE A 106 -9.98 2.32 10.08
C ILE A 106 -9.67 1.60 11.40
N GLN A 107 -10.69 1.05 12.05
CA GLN A 107 -10.52 0.32 13.31
C GLN A 107 -9.65 -0.93 13.12
N TRP A 108 -9.83 -1.64 12.01
CA TRP A 108 -9.02 -2.80 11.67
C TRP A 108 -7.56 -2.44 11.38
N CYS A 109 -7.29 -1.40 10.59
CA CYS A 109 -5.94 -0.91 10.34
C CYS A 109 -5.20 -0.57 11.64
N ARG A 110 -5.88 0.09 12.58
CA ARG A 110 -5.32 0.43 13.89
C ARG A 110 -5.06 -0.82 14.73
N LYS A 111 -6.01 -1.74 14.80
CA LYS A 111 -5.99 -2.86 15.75
C LYS A 111 -5.21 -4.07 15.26
N GLU A 112 -5.40 -4.46 14.00
CA GLU A 112 -4.92 -5.72 13.42
C GLU A 112 -3.65 -5.53 12.59
N MET A 113 -3.34 -4.29 12.18
CA MET A 113 -2.15 -3.97 11.39
C MET A 113 -1.18 -3.00 12.09
N ASP A 114 -1.51 -2.54 13.31
CA ASP A 114 -0.70 -1.63 14.14
C ASP A 114 -0.24 -0.36 13.38
N ILE A 115 -1.11 0.20 12.54
CA ILE A 115 -0.83 1.45 11.83
C ILE A 115 -0.94 2.63 12.81
N LYS A 116 0.12 3.42 12.90
CA LYS A 116 0.22 4.56 13.83
C LYS A 116 -0.81 5.64 13.51
N ASP A 117 -1.39 6.24 14.54
CA ASP A 117 -2.43 7.29 14.40
C ASP A 117 -2.00 8.49 13.54
N VAL A 118 -0.71 8.83 13.50
CA VAL A 118 -0.17 9.91 12.64
C VAL A 118 -0.35 9.64 11.14
N LEU A 119 -0.53 8.38 10.75
CA LEU A 119 -0.79 7.95 9.37
C LEU A 119 -2.24 7.56 9.13
N MET A 120 -3.07 7.52 10.18
CA MET A 120 -4.49 7.18 10.06
C MET A 120 -5.28 8.36 9.49
N PHE A 121 -6.36 8.03 8.79
CA PHE A 121 -7.33 8.98 8.26
C PHE A 121 -8.67 8.85 9.00
N GLU A 122 -9.53 9.85 8.82
CA GLU A 122 -10.89 9.86 9.38
C GLU A 122 -11.94 9.51 8.32
N THR A 123 -13.13 9.09 8.75
CA THR A 123 -14.21 8.76 7.80
C THR A 123 -14.58 9.93 6.89
N GLU A 124 -14.51 11.16 7.40
CA GLU A 124 -14.80 12.38 6.63
C GLU A 124 -13.73 12.71 5.59
N ASP A 125 -12.49 12.28 5.79
CA ASP A 125 -11.40 12.50 4.84
C ASP A 125 -11.70 11.86 3.48
N LEU A 126 -12.34 10.68 3.53
CA LEU A 126 -12.74 9.92 2.34
C LEU A 126 -14.17 10.24 1.91
N VAL A 127 -15.16 10.12 2.82
CA VAL A 127 -16.60 10.22 2.46
C VAL A 127 -16.99 11.65 2.10
N LEU A 128 -16.35 12.66 2.70
CA LEU A 128 -16.59 14.08 2.40
C LEU A 128 -15.44 14.71 1.61
N ARG A 129 -14.47 13.89 1.16
CA ARG A 129 -13.29 14.31 0.37
C ARG A 129 -12.52 15.48 1.00
N LYS A 130 -12.43 15.52 2.34
CA LYS A 130 -11.79 16.63 3.06
C LYS A 130 -10.27 16.59 3.00
N ASN A 131 -9.67 15.40 3.01
CA ASN A 131 -8.22 15.24 3.06
C ASN A 131 -7.76 13.89 2.49
N GLU A 132 -7.45 13.86 1.20
CA GLU A 132 -6.98 12.65 0.51
C GLU A 132 -5.57 12.22 0.96
N LYS A 133 -4.77 13.11 1.52
CA LYS A 133 -3.37 12.83 1.86
C LYS A 133 -3.23 11.74 2.91
N ASN A 134 -3.94 11.88 4.03
CA ASN A 134 -3.86 10.89 5.11
C ASN A 134 -4.41 9.53 4.65
N PHE A 135 -5.46 9.54 3.82
CA PHE A 135 -6.02 8.32 3.25
C PHE A 135 -4.99 7.57 2.40
N VAL A 136 -4.30 8.27 1.49
CA VAL A 136 -3.24 7.70 0.64
C VAL A 136 -2.07 7.18 1.47
N LEU A 137 -1.61 7.94 2.46
CA LEU A 137 -0.51 7.53 3.35
C LEU A 137 -0.87 6.27 4.16
N CYS A 138 -2.10 6.19 4.67
CA CYS A 138 -2.59 5.02 5.39
C CYS A 138 -2.55 3.76 4.52
N LEU A 139 -2.98 3.85 3.26
CA LEU A 139 -2.99 2.70 2.33
C LEU A 139 -1.57 2.23 1.97
N LEU A 140 -0.62 3.15 1.77
CA LEU A 140 0.77 2.78 1.53
C LEU A 140 1.39 2.09 2.74
N GLU A 141 1.13 2.58 3.95
CA GLU A 141 1.59 1.94 5.19
C GLU A 141 1.01 0.53 5.33
N LEU A 142 -0.29 0.38 5.06
CA LEU A 142 -0.95 -0.92 5.08
C LEU A 142 -0.29 -1.90 4.10
N ALA A 143 -0.03 -1.46 2.88
CA ALA A 143 0.61 -2.28 1.87
C ALA A 143 2.04 -2.68 2.25
N ARG A 144 2.81 -1.77 2.87
CA ARG A 144 4.15 -2.06 3.40
C ARG A 144 4.11 -3.12 4.50
N HIS A 145 3.13 -3.06 5.40
CA HIS A 145 2.96 -4.10 6.41
C HIS A 145 2.54 -5.44 5.79
N ALA A 146 1.61 -5.42 4.83
CA ALA A 146 1.11 -6.63 4.18
C ALA A 146 2.15 -7.34 3.29
N SER A 147 3.11 -6.61 2.73
CA SER A 147 4.19 -7.16 1.91
C SER A 147 5.05 -8.19 2.67
N ARG A 148 5.20 -7.99 3.99
CA ARG A 148 6.02 -8.83 4.88
C ARG A 148 5.51 -10.27 5.00
N PHE A 149 4.24 -10.52 4.68
CA PHE A 149 3.63 -11.84 4.72
C PHE A 149 3.04 -12.26 3.36
N GLY A 150 3.56 -11.69 2.27
CA GLY A 150 3.37 -12.23 0.92
C GLY A 150 2.30 -11.54 0.07
N MET A 151 1.68 -10.46 0.54
CA MET A 151 0.83 -9.65 -0.33
C MET A 151 1.68 -8.84 -1.32
N ARG A 152 1.27 -8.76 -2.59
CA ARG A 152 1.91 -7.84 -3.55
C ARG A 152 1.69 -6.41 -3.07
N ALA A 153 2.77 -5.63 -2.96
CA ALA A 153 2.70 -4.21 -2.61
C ALA A 153 2.66 -3.33 -3.88
N PRO A 154 2.22 -2.06 -3.79
CA PRO A 154 2.36 -1.05 -4.83
C PRO A 154 3.82 -0.85 -5.27
N THR A 155 4.05 -0.27 -6.45
CA THR A 155 5.40 -0.13 -7.00
C THR A 155 6.25 0.79 -6.13
N LEU A 156 5.68 1.87 -5.58
CA LEU A 156 6.40 2.79 -4.71
C LEU A 156 6.96 2.08 -3.48
N VAL A 157 6.15 1.28 -2.80
CA VAL A 157 6.58 0.50 -1.62
C VAL A 157 7.66 -0.52 -2.00
N GLN A 158 7.53 -1.17 -3.15
CA GLN A 158 8.56 -2.11 -3.62
C GLN A 158 9.89 -1.40 -3.89
N MET A 159 9.87 -0.18 -4.42
CA MET A 159 11.07 0.62 -4.65
C MET A 159 11.68 1.12 -3.34
N GLU A 160 10.86 1.53 -2.37
CA GLU A 160 11.33 1.90 -1.02
C GLU A 160 12.12 0.76 -0.37
N GLU A 161 11.58 -0.45 -0.40
CA GLU A 161 12.24 -1.65 0.13
C GLU A 161 13.53 -2.00 -0.64
N GLU A 162 13.56 -1.78 -1.95
CA GLU A 162 14.75 -2.01 -2.79
C GLU A 162 15.88 -1.04 -2.42
N ILE A 163 15.57 0.25 -2.29
CA ILE A 163 16.52 1.28 -1.87
C ILE A 163 17.05 1.00 -0.45
N GLU A 164 16.17 0.60 0.48
CA GLU A 164 16.59 0.28 1.84
C GLU A 164 17.56 -0.92 1.87
N GLU A 165 17.33 -1.91 1.01
CA GLU A 165 18.20 -3.08 0.90
C GLU A 165 19.55 -2.74 0.25
N GLU A 166 19.57 -1.94 -0.81
CA GLU A 166 20.81 -1.45 -1.43
C GLU A 166 21.65 -0.66 -0.40
N LEU A 167 21.02 0.26 0.32
CA LEU A 167 21.69 1.06 1.35
C LEU A 167 22.23 0.17 2.48
N ARG A 168 21.49 -0.86 2.88
CA ARG A 168 21.92 -1.83 3.91
C ARG A 168 23.20 -2.57 3.47
N GLN A 169 23.26 -2.98 2.21
CA GLN A 169 24.42 -3.68 1.63
C GLN A 169 25.63 -2.76 1.50
N GLU A 170 25.43 -1.51 1.06
CA GLU A 170 26.51 -0.52 0.98
C GLU A 170 27.12 -0.18 2.34
N LEU A 171 26.31 -0.22 3.40
CA LEU A 171 26.71 0.08 4.77
C LEU A 171 27.19 -1.16 5.58
N ASP A 172 27.26 -2.34 4.96
CA ASP A 172 27.61 -3.63 5.58
C ASP A 172 26.84 -3.90 6.89
N LEU A 173 25.56 -3.52 6.91
CA LEU A 173 24.68 -3.71 8.06
C LEU A 173 24.19 -5.16 8.11
N SER A 174 24.20 -5.77 9.30
CA SER A 174 23.73 -7.16 9.47
C SER A 174 22.27 -7.31 9.03
N PRO A 175 21.88 -8.46 8.44
CA PRO A 175 20.48 -8.71 8.08
C PRO A 175 19.60 -8.58 9.32
N THR A 176 18.52 -7.80 9.22
CA THR A 176 17.51 -7.73 10.27
C THR A 176 16.71 -9.04 10.24
N ASP A 177 16.41 -9.63 11.40
CA ASP A 177 15.70 -10.93 11.59
C ASP A 177 14.34 -11.07 10.85
N THR A 178 13.88 -10.02 10.19
CA THR A 178 12.57 -9.91 9.53
C THR A 178 12.60 -10.24 8.02
N ALA A 179 13.78 -10.37 7.40
CA ALA A 179 13.87 -10.55 5.95
C ALA A 179 13.66 -12.02 5.53
N LEU A 180 12.50 -12.32 4.96
CA LEU A 180 12.20 -13.60 4.33
C LEU A 180 13.01 -13.79 3.02
N PRO A 181 13.45 -15.02 2.69
CA PRO A 181 14.10 -15.30 1.41
C PRO A 181 13.13 -15.08 0.25
N ARG A 182 13.44 -14.11 -0.61
CA ARG A 182 12.68 -13.78 -1.83
C ARG A 182 13.15 -14.62 -3.01
N ALA A 183 12.23 -14.95 -3.92
CA ALA A 183 12.55 -15.62 -5.19
C ALA A 183 13.45 -14.73 -6.09
N PRO A 184 14.35 -15.31 -6.90
CA PRO A 184 15.25 -14.55 -7.77
C PRO A 184 14.44 -13.79 -8.83
N ARG A 185 14.70 -12.49 -8.95
CA ARG A 185 13.96 -11.56 -9.81
C ARG A 185 14.54 -11.50 -11.23
N LYS A 186 13.65 -11.32 -12.22
CA LYS A 186 14.00 -10.84 -13.56
C LYS A 186 14.17 -9.31 -13.52
N PRO A 187 15.15 -8.74 -14.24
CA PRO A 187 15.30 -7.29 -14.34
C PRO A 187 14.05 -6.66 -14.94
N ARG A 188 13.58 -5.56 -14.35
CA ARG A 188 12.50 -4.74 -14.93
C ARG A 188 13.05 -3.99 -16.14
N ASP A 189 12.34 -4.07 -17.26
CA ASP A 189 12.72 -3.43 -18.50
C ASP A 189 12.32 -1.94 -18.44
N LEU A 190 13.28 -1.07 -18.10
CA LEU A 190 13.06 0.37 -17.89
C LEU A 190 12.97 1.18 -19.21
N ASN A 191 12.74 0.51 -20.34
CA ASN A 191 12.80 1.12 -21.68
C ASN A 191 11.75 2.22 -21.91
N ASN A 192 10.70 2.31 -21.08
CA ASN A 192 9.71 3.40 -21.17
C ASN A 192 10.13 4.69 -20.48
N LEU A 193 11.18 4.69 -19.64
CA LEU A 193 11.62 5.92 -18.97
C LEU A 193 12.42 6.84 -19.90
N ASP A 194 13.06 6.26 -20.92
CA ASP A 194 13.82 7.01 -21.93
C ASP A 194 12.91 7.78 -22.93
N GLN A 195 11.61 7.50 -22.97
CA GLN A 195 10.65 8.24 -23.82
C GLN A 195 10.14 9.55 -23.19
N MET A 196 10.35 9.79 -21.89
CA MET A 196 9.97 11.05 -21.22
C MET A 196 11.02 12.17 -21.35
N VAL A 197 12.02 12.00 -22.22
CA VAL A 197 13.10 12.97 -22.51
C VAL A 197 13.09 13.40 -23.98
N GLN A 198 11.92 13.42 -24.63
CA GLN A 198 11.73 14.09 -25.92
C GLN A 198 10.72 15.21 -25.84
#